data_AF-A0A062VFK5-F1
#
_entry.id   AF-A0A062VFK5-F1
#
_cell.length_a   1.000
_cell.length_b   1.000
_cell.length_c   1.000
_cell.angle_alpha   90.00
_cell.angle_beta   90.00
_cell.angle_gamma   90.00
#
_symmetry.space_group_name_H-M   'P 1'
#
loop_
_entity.id
_entity.type
_entity.pdbx_description
1 polymer ?
#
loop_
_entity_poly.entity_id
_entity_poly.type
_entity_poly.pdbx_seq_one_letter_code
_entity_poly.pdbx_strand_id
1 'polypeptide(L)'
;MREARRIHKPLSLAQVSLRMNYMASIAWASFGLIFLLVYPYDNRLVSPFILIGALPYFLAMASDLHYTGYKRTDIFRIYGFNLILLPVNLAGVLKSLQQGLTGQKIPFARTPKVKDRTSSPLLYVVAPIAIIAFSVFVAWRSWADGSWWTLGFSSFNAFCATWAFMGNIGIRNAIVDIWIGLTDWMWVDIDHEDADEVHAATTPDWRAILHEGHPAPGAPGVGSVREPVVTEIPVHIAHDELTRTEAVA
;
A
#
# COMPACT_ATOMS: atom_id res chain seq x y z
N MET A 1 3.86 -7.67 -34.91
CA MET A 1 2.48 -7.10 -34.86
C MET A 1 1.33 -8.10 -34.89
N ARG A 2 1.54 -9.43 -35.02
CA ARG A 2 0.44 -10.44 -35.02
C ARG A 2 0.10 -11.06 -33.65
N GLU A 3 0.92 -10.85 -32.62
CA GLU A 3 0.67 -11.42 -31.28
C GLU A 3 -0.23 -10.55 -30.39
N ALA A 4 -0.28 -9.23 -30.60
CA ALA A 4 -1.14 -8.33 -29.82
C ALA A 4 -2.65 -8.60 -30.00
N ARG A 5 -3.04 -9.33 -31.06
CA ARG A 5 -4.45 -9.66 -31.37
C ARG A 5 -4.97 -10.94 -30.70
N ARG A 6 -4.14 -11.73 -30.03
CA ARG A 6 -4.57 -12.95 -29.30
C ARG A 6 -5.10 -12.70 -27.88
N ILE A 7 -5.08 -11.45 -27.42
CA ILE A 7 -5.35 -11.09 -26.02
C ILE A 7 -6.85 -10.96 -25.72
N HIS A 8 -7.74 -10.91 -26.73
CA HIS A 8 -9.18 -10.64 -26.54
C HIS A 8 -10.05 -11.86 -26.88
N LYS A 9 -9.82 -13.01 -26.24
CA LYS A 9 -10.92 -13.98 -26.10
C LYS A 9 -11.84 -13.43 -25.01
N PRO A 10 -13.15 -13.27 -25.26
CA PRO A 10 -14.08 -12.89 -24.19
C PRO A 10 -13.96 -13.94 -23.07
N LEU A 11 -13.75 -13.46 -21.85
CA LEU A 11 -13.64 -14.34 -20.68
C LEU A 11 -14.95 -15.12 -20.56
N SER A 12 -14.84 -16.44 -20.34
CA SER A 12 -16.00 -17.24 -20.01
C SER A 12 -16.64 -16.71 -18.73
N LEU A 13 -17.97 -16.72 -18.64
CA LEU A 13 -18.70 -16.35 -17.42
C LEU A 13 -18.21 -17.12 -16.20
N ALA A 14 -17.78 -18.38 -16.38
CA ALA A 14 -17.19 -19.18 -15.30
C ALA A 14 -15.84 -18.64 -14.82
N GLN A 15 -15.02 -18.07 -15.71
CA GLN A 15 -13.75 -17.44 -15.33
C GLN A 15 -13.98 -16.09 -14.64
N VAL A 16 -14.97 -15.34 -15.10
CA VAL A 16 -15.37 -14.08 -14.47
C VAL A 16 -15.92 -14.35 -13.07
N SER A 17 -16.83 -15.32 -12.91
CA SER A 17 -17.39 -15.66 -11.61
C SER A 17 -16.32 -16.17 -10.64
N LEU A 18 -15.37 -17.01 -11.10
CA LEU A 18 -14.29 -17.50 -10.26
C LEU A 18 -13.36 -16.38 -9.78
N ARG A 19 -12.96 -15.48 -10.69
CA ARG A 19 -12.11 -14.32 -10.36
C ARG A 19 -12.82 -13.33 -9.45
N MET A 20 -14.11 -13.10 -9.69
CA MET A 20 -14.91 -12.22 -8.87
C MET A 20 -15.10 -12.79 -7.48
N ASN A 21 -15.38 -14.09 -7.36
CA ASN A 21 -15.45 -14.77 -6.06
C ASN A 21 -14.12 -14.68 -5.30
N TYR A 22 -13.00 -14.90 -5.98
CA TYR A 22 -11.67 -14.81 -5.36
C TYR A 22 -11.37 -13.40 -4.83
N MET A 23 -11.60 -12.36 -5.65
CA MET A 23 -11.35 -10.97 -5.26
C MET A 23 -12.35 -10.45 -4.23
N ALA A 24 -13.63 -10.84 -4.36
CA ALA A 24 -14.68 -10.45 -3.42
C ALA A 24 -14.54 -11.13 -2.06
N SER A 25 -14.02 -12.36 -2.00
CA SER A 25 -13.79 -13.07 -0.72
C SER A 25 -12.85 -12.30 0.20
N ILE A 26 -11.76 -11.73 -0.33
CA ILE A 26 -10.82 -10.90 0.45
C ILE A 26 -11.49 -9.60 0.90
N ALA A 27 -12.32 -8.99 0.04
CA ALA A 27 -13.10 -7.80 0.38
C ALA A 27 -14.10 -8.08 1.51
N TRP A 28 -14.89 -9.14 1.39
CA TRP A 28 -15.89 -9.53 2.38
C TRP A 28 -15.28 -9.98 3.70
N ALA A 29 -14.15 -10.67 3.69
CA ALA A 29 -13.42 -10.99 4.91
C ALA A 29 -12.92 -9.72 5.62
N SER A 30 -12.39 -8.75 4.87
CA SER A 30 -11.87 -7.49 5.42
C SER A 30 -12.99 -6.62 6.02
N PHE A 31 -14.12 -6.47 5.31
CA PHE A 31 -15.29 -5.76 5.83
C PHE A 31 -15.95 -6.50 7.00
N GLY A 32 -16.10 -7.82 6.88
CA GLY A 32 -16.67 -8.68 7.91
C GLY A 32 -15.91 -8.57 9.23
N LEU A 33 -14.59 -8.40 9.18
CA LEU A 33 -13.77 -8.23 10.38
C LEU A 33 -13.99 -6.88 11.09
N ILE A 34 -14.11 -5.77 10.35
CA ILE A 34 -14.46 -4.46 10.97
C ILE A 34 -15.83 -4.57 11.63
N PHE A 35 -16.78 -5.20 10.93
CA PHE A 35 -18.11 -5.44 11.46
C PHE A 35 -18.05 -6.31 12.72
N LEU A 36 -17.16 -7.30 12.76
CA LEU A 36 -16.87 -8.13 13.92
C LEU A 36 -16.24 -7.38 15.10
N LEU A 37 -15.51 -6.31 14.82
CA LEU A 37 -14.88 -5.48 15.84
C LEU A 37 -15.87 -4.47 16.46
N VAL A 38 -16.80 -3.96 15.65
CA VAL A 38 -17.78 -2.94 16.07
C VAL A 38 -19.04 -3.55 16.67
N TYR A 39 -19.45 -4.74 16.22
CA TYR A 39 -20.69 -5.36 16.66
C TYR A 39 -20.47 -6.30 17.86
N PRO A 40 -21.12 -6.07 19.01
CA PRO A 40 -21.02 -6.95 20.17
C PRO A 40 -21.75 -8.27 19.88
N TYR A 41 -21.00 -9.27 19.45
CA TYR A 41 -21.53 -10.59 19.13
C TYR A 41 -21.72 -11.43 20.40
N ASP A 42 -22.87 -12.10 20.48
CA ASP A 42 -23.13 -13.12 21.49
C ASP A 42 -22.11 -14.26 21.41
N ASN A 43 -21.74 -14.83 22.57
CA ASN A 43 -20.80 -15.96 22.72
C ASN A 43 -21.18 -17.23 21.92
N ARG A 44 -22.32 -17.24 21.22
CA ARG A 44 -22.76 -18.31 20.30
C ARG A 44 -22.10 -18.28 18.93
N LEU A 45 -21.47 -17.17 18.52
CA LEU A 45 -20.90 -17.07 17.17
C LEU A 45 -19.57 -17.80 17.00
N VAL A 46 -18.75 -17.93 18.04
CA VAL A 46 -17.55 -18.80 18.00
C VAL A 46 -17.98 -20.24 18.30
N SER A 47 -18.89 -20.74 17.48
CA SER A 47 -19.40 -22.09 17.60
C SER A 47 -18.38 -23.09 17.04
N PRO A 48 -18.19 -24.27 17.68
CA PRO A 48 -17.32 -25.34 17.17
C PRO A 48 -17.57 -25.70 15.69
N PHE A 49 -18.79 -25.48 15.20
CA PHE A 49 -19.16 -25.72 13.81
C PHE A 49 -18.36 -24.89 12.80
N ILE A 50 -17.93 -23.67 13.17
CA ILE A 50 -17.10 -22.85 12.27
C ILE A 50 -15.74 -23.49 12.05
N LEU A 51 -15.12 -24.00 13.13
CA LEU A 51 -13.83 -24.69 13.04
C LEU A 51 -13.95 -25.98 12.22
N ILE A 52 -15.02 -26.75 12.45
CA ILE A 52 -15.29 -27.97 11.68
C ILE A 52 -15.51 -27.64 10.20
N GLY A 53 -16.22 -26.56 9.88
CA GLY A 53 -16.43 -26.11 8.50
C GLY A 53 -15.15 -25.65 7.80
N ALA A 54 -14.21 -25.05 8.54
CA ALA A 54 -12.94 -24.57 8.00
C ALA A 54 -11.87 -25.67 7.90
N LEU A 55 -11.98 -26.75 8.68
CA LEU A 55 -10.98 -27.84 8.71
C LEU A 55 -10.68 -28.44 7.33
N PRO A 56 -11.67 -28.79 6.48
CA PRO A 56 -11.39 -29.35 5.15
C PRO A 56 -10.54 -28.42 4.28
N TYR A 57 -10.78 -27.10 4.38
CA TYR A 57 -10.00 -26.09 3.66
C TYR A 57 -8.54 -26.08 4.12
N PHE A 58 -8.31 -26.05 5.44
CA PHE A 58 -6.95 -26.10 5.98
C PHE A 58 -6.24 -27.44 5.70
N LEU A 59 -6.95 -28.56 5.72
CA LEU A 59 -6.38 -29.86 5.39
C LEU A 59 -5.96 -29.94 3.91
N ALA A 60 -6.82 -29.45 3.00
CA ALA A 60 -6.50 -29.38 1.58
C ALA A 60 -5.28 -28.47 1.34
N MET A 61 -5.25 -27.29 1.95
CA MET A 61 -4.13 -26.36 1.85
C MET A 61 -2.82 -26.93 2.43
N ALA A 62 -2.89 -27.67 3.54
CA ALA A 62 -1.73 -28.35 4.12
C ALA A 62 -1.22 -29.47 3.19
N SER A 63 -2.12 -30.16 2.49
CA SER A 63 -1.77 -31.16 1.48
C SER A 63 -1.07 -30.53 0.28
N ASP A 64 -1.57 -29.42 -0.25
CA ASP A 64 -0.94 -28.69 -1.36
C ASP A 64 0.45 -28.16 -1.00
N LEU A 65 0.62 -27.65 0.21
CA LEU A 65 1.94 -27.22 0.71
C LEU A 65 2.93 -28.39 0.76
N HIS A 66 2.48 -29.54 1.26
CA HIS A 66 3.31 -30.74 1.29
C HIS A 66 3.64 -31.24 -0.12
N TYR A 67 2.67 -31.21 -1.05
CA TYR A 67 2.88 -31.61 -2.44
C TYR A 67 3.90 -30.71 -3.16
N THR A 68 3.96 -29.43 -2.79
CA THR A 68 4.92 -28.46 -3.32
C THR A 68 6.28 -28.45 -2.58
N GLY A 69 6.49 -29.33 -1.60
CA GLY A 69 7.76 -29.50 -0.88
C GLY A 69 7.91 -28.68 0.41
N TYR A 70 6.86 -27.97 0.84
CA TYR A 70 6.82 -27.24 2.12
C TYR A 70 6.33 -28.11 3.28
N LYS A 71 6.47 -27.61 4.52
CA LYS A 71 6.00 -28.34 5.70
C LYS A 71 4.51 -28.12 5.89
N ARG A 72 3.76 -29.16 6.27
CA ARG A 72 2.33 -29.01 6.62
C ARG A 72 2.10 -27.97 7.73
N THR A 73 3.07 -27.79 8.62
CA THR A 73 3.03 -26.80 9.71
C THR A 73 3.15 -25.35 9.23
N ASP A 74 3.61 -25.10 8.00
CA ASP A 74 3.69 -23.73 7.45
C ASP A 74 2.31 -23.11 7.25
N ILE A 75 1.22 -23.91 7.32
CA ILE A 75 -0.15 -23.39 7.31
C ILE A 75 -0.42 -22.38 8.43
N PHE A 76 0.18 -22.59 9.62
CA PHE A 76 0.05 -21.66 10.74
C PHE A 76 0.75 -20.34 10.49
N ARG A 77 1.87 -20.36 9.75
CA ARG A 77 2.59 -19.17 9.33
C ARG A 77 1.79 -18.39 8.28
N ILE A 78 1.17 -19.10 7.33
CA ILE A 78 0.32 -18.48 6.31
C ILE A 78 -0.93 -17.87 6.96
N TYR A 79 -1.54 -18.56 7.92
CA TYR A 79 -2.66 -18.04 8.70
C TYR A 79 -2.28 -16.76 9.46
N GLY A 80 -1.17 -16.79 10.22
CA GLY A 80 -0.68 -15.61 10.94
C GLY A 80 -0.31 -14.46 10.00
N PHE A 81 0.29 -14.76 8.85
CA PHE A 81 0.60 -13.76 7.83
C PHE A 81 -0.68 -13.13 7.26
N ASN A 82 -1.72 -13.94 7.02
CA ASN A 82 -3.01 -13.45 6.57
C ASN A 82 -3.63 -12.48 7.59
N LEU A 83 -3.49 -12.74 8.89
CA LEU A 83 -3.95 -11.83 9.94
C LEU A 83 -3.24 -10.46 9.87
N ILE A 84 -1.95 -10.45 9.60
CA ILE A 84 -1.17 -9.20 9.51
C ILE A 84 -1.47 -8.43 8.22
N LEU A 85 -1.89 -9.13 7.16
CA LEU A 85 -2.28 -8.52 5.89
C LEU A 85 -3.68 -7.89 5.91
N LEU A 86 -4.49 -8.14 6.94
CA LEU A 86 -5.85 -7.59 7.05
C LEU A 86 -5.92 -6.07 6.80
N PRO A 87 -5.05 -5.23 7.40
CA PRO A 87 -5.10 -3.78 7.19
C PRO A 87 -4.78 -3.38 5.74
N VAL A 88 -3.82 -4.08 5.12
CA VAL A 88 -3.39 -3.84 3.74
C VAL A 88 -4.49 -4.25 2.76
N ASN A 89 -5.08 -5.43 2.97
CA ASN A 89 -6.20 -5.93 2.17
C ASN A 89 -7.39 -4.97 2.25
N LEU A 90 -7.73 -4.50 3.45
CA LEU A 90 -8.80 -3.55 3.64
C LEU A 90 -8.52 -2.22 2.94
N ALA A 91 -7.31 -1.67 3.08
CA ALA A 91 -6.93 -0.44 2.40
C ALA A 91 -7.04 -0.58 0.87
N GLY A 92 -6.60 -1.71 0.32
CA GLY A 92 -6.72 -2.02 -1.11
C GLY A 92 -8.17 -2.11 -1.59
N VAL A 93 -9.06 -2.68 -0.76
CA VAL A 93 -10.50 -2.79 -1.05
C VAL A 93 -11.16 -1.41 -1.05
N LEU A 94 -10.87 -0.58 -0.04
CA LEU A 94 -11.39 0.79 0.05
C LEU A 94 -10.93 1.64 -1.14
N LYS A 95 -9.65 1.53 -1.51
CA LYS A 95 -9.09 2.19 -2.70
C LYS A 95 -9.77 1.70 -3.98
N SER A 96 -9.99 0.40 -4.11
CA SER A 96 -10.68 -0.17 -5.28
C SER A 96 -12.13 0.31 -5.38
N LEU A 97 -12.84 0.42 -4.25
CA LEU A 97 -14.20 0.98 -4.20
C LEU A 97 -14.18 2.47 -4.57
N GLN A 98 -13.24 3.24 -4.03
CA GLN A 98 -13.06 4.65 -4.39
C GLN A 98 -12.85 4.80 -5.89
N GLN A 99 -11.95 4.02 -6.51
CA GLN A 99 -11.71 4.03 -7.95
C GLN A 99 -12.96 3.63 -8.75
N GLY A 100 -13.72 2.65 -8.28
CA GLY A 100 -14.97 2.23 -8.91
C GLY A 100 -16.04 3.33 -8.91
N LEU A 101 -16.10 4.13 -7.85
CA LEU A 101 -17.06 5.23 -7.70
C LEU A 101 -16.61 6.52 -8.43
N THR A 102 -15.33 6.86 -8.38
CA THR A 102 -14.82 8.12 -8.95
C THR A 102 -14.42 7.99 -10.42
N GLY A 103 -14.19 6.77 -10.92
CA GLY A 103 -13.65 6.52 -12.26
C GLY A 103 -12.21 7.01 -12.45
N GLN A 104 -11.60 7.60 -11.42
CA GLN A 104 -10.22 8.11 -11.47
C GLN A 104 -9.25 6.97 -11.21
N LYS A 105 -8.24 6.86 -12.09
CA LYS A 105 -7.17 5.87 -11.90
C LYS A 105 -6.33 6.28 -10.71
N ILE A 106 -6.08 5.34 -9.81
CA ILE A 106 -5.12 5.53 -8.73
C ILE A 106 -3.72 5.53 -9.35
N PRO A 107 -2.87 6.54 -9.08
CA PRO A 107 -1.49 6.51 -9.51
C PRO A 107 -0.79 5.34 -8.82
N PHE A 108 -0.39 4.34 -9.60
CA PHE A 108 0.46 3.26 -9.11
C PHE A 108 1.86 3.82 -8.91
N ALA A 109 2.12 4.34 -7.71
CA ALA A 109 3.45 4.73 -7.31
C ALA A 109 4.38 3.54 -7.49
N ARG A 110 5.49 3.74 -8.21
CA ARG A 110 6.52 2.71 -8.35
C ARG A 110 7.14 2.50 -6.97
N THR A 111 7.31 1.25 -6.57
CA THR A 111 8.04 0.93 -5.35
C THR A 111 9.47 1.45 -5.48
N PRO A 112 9.95 2.33 -4.58
CA PRO A 112 11.29 2.88 -4.66
C PRO A 112 12.29 1.74 -4.59
N LYS A 113 13.13 1.61 -5.63
CA LYS A 113 14.13 0.55 -5.72
C LYS A 113 15.40 0.98 -4.99
N VAL A 114 15.30 1.04 -3.67
CA VAL A 114 16.43 1.34 -2.79
C VAL A 114 17.18 0.05 -2.44
N LYS A 115 18.51 0.17 -2.23
CA LYS A 115 19.37 -0.94 -1.79
C LYS A 115 19.11 -1.29 -0.32
N ASP A 116 18.71 -0.30 0.47
CA ASP A 116 18.32 -0.44 1.87
C ASP A 116 16.82 -0.67 2.03
N ARG A 117 16.37 -0.87 3.28
CA ARG A 117 14.96 -1.10 3.59
C ARG A 117 14.14 0.18 3.33
N THR A 118 12.97 0.02 2.73
CA THR A 118 11.94 1.08 2.68
C THR A 118 11.13 1.05 3.97
N SER A 119 10.87 2.22 4.57
CA SER A 119 10.01 2.29 5.76
C SER A 119 8.56 1.93 5.39
N SER A 120 7.92 1.16 6.26
CA SER A 120 6.50 0.82 6.10
C SER A 120 5.62 1.93 6.68
N PRO A 121 4.53 2.34 6.00
CA PRO A 121 3.57 3.28 6.54
C PRO A 121 3.08 2.90 7.94
N LEU A 122 2.93 3.90 8.82
CA LEU A 122 2.60 3.74 10.24
C LEU A 122 1.41 2.78 10.47
N LEU A 123 0.33 2.95 9.69
CA LEU A 123 -0.89 2.14 9.83
C LEU A 123 -0.62 0.64 9.66
N TYR A 124 0.27 0.27 8.73
CA TYR A 124 0.58 -1.13 8.44
C TYR A 124 1.49 -1.79 9.48
N VAL A 125 2.09 -1.00 10.38
CA VAL A 125 2.85 -1.51 11.52
C VAL A 125 1.99 -1.52 12.79
N VAL A 126 1.21 -0.48 13.01
CA VAL A 126 0.36 -0.34 14.21
C VAL A 126 -0.84 -1.28 14.17
N ALA A 127 -1.49 -1.47 13.02
CA ALA A 127 -2.69 -2.29 12.95
C ALA A 127 -2.44 -3.78 13.30
N PRO A 128 -1.34 -4.43 12.85
CA PRO A 128 -0.98 -5.77 13.34
C PRO A 128 -0.77 -5.84 14.86
N ILE A 129 -0.15 -4.82 15.46
CA ILE A 129 0.01 -4.73 16.92
C ILE A 129 -1.35 -4.63 17.60
N ALA A 130 -2.26 -3.82 17.04
CA ALA A 130 -3.62 -3.69 17.54
C ALA A 130 -4.40 -5.02 17.46
N ILE A 131 -4.24 -5.78 16.38
CA ILE A 131 -4.86 -7.11 16.23
C ILE A 131 -4.34 -8.08 17.30
N ILE A 132 -3.03 -8.08 17.57
CA ILE A 132 -2.43 -8.91 18.63
C ILE A 132 -2.98 -8.48 19.99
N ALA A 133 -2.92 -7.19 20.31
CA ALA A 133 -3.39 -6.64 21.58
C ALA A 133 -4.87 -6.93 21.81
N PHE A 134 -5.71 -6.76 20.78
CA PHE A 134 -7.13 -7.06 20.83
C PHE A 134 -7.38 -8.56 21.04
N SER A 135 -6.62 -9.42 20.37
CA SER A 135 -6.73 -10.88 20.56
C SER A 135 -6.39 -11.30 21.99
N VAL A 136 -5.34 -10.71 22.59
CA VAL A 136 -4.97 -10.94 23.99
C VAL A 136 -6.05 -10.41 24.94
N PHE A 137 -6.61 -9.23 24.66
CA PHE A 137 -7.71 -8.66 25.44
C PHE A 137 -8.95 -9.56 25.41
N VAL A 138 -9.35 -10.06 24.25
CA VAL A 138 -10.47 -11.00 24.10
C VAL A 138 -10.18 -12.30 24.84
N ALA A 139 -8.97 -12.83 24.79
CA ALA A 139 -8.58 -14.03 25.53
C ALA A 139 -8.72 -13.82 27.04
N TRP A 140 -8.23 -12.69 27.56
CA TRP A 140 -8.36 -12.35 28.98
C TRP A 140 -9.82 -12.19 29.40
N ARG A 141 -10.63 -11.46 28.62
CA ARG A 141 -12.08 -11.30 28.84
C ARG A 141 -12.78 -12.66 28.84
N SER A 142 -12.44 -13.53 27.89
CA SER A 142 -13.06 -14.86 27.73
C SER A 142 -12.70 -15.81 28.88
N TRP A 143 -11.49 -15.68 29.44
CA TRP A 143 -11.11 -16.37 30.66
C TRP A 143 -12.03 -15.98 31.83
N ALA A 144 -12.30 -14.68 32.00
CA ALA A 144 -13.19 -14.19 33.04
C ALA A 144 -14.66 -14.63 32.85
N ASP A 145 -15.12 -14.69 31.59
CA ASP A 145 -16.50 -15.08 31.25
C ASP A 145 -16.71 -16.62 31.15
N GLY A 146 -15.66 -17.42 31.33
CA GLY A 146 -15.73 -18.89 31.22
C GLY A 146 -15.96 -19.42 29.79
N SER A 147 -15.78 -18.59 28.76
CA SER A 147 -15.95 -18.99 27.36
C SER A 147 -14.69 -19.67 26.83
N TRP A 148 -14.59 -20.98 27.06
CA TRP A 148 -13.42 -21.78 26.67
C TRP A 148 -13.13 -21.78 25.16
N TRP A 149 -14.18 -21.73 24.31
CA TRP A 149 -14.01 -21.71 22.85
C TRP A 149 -13.47 -20.37 22.35
N THR A 150 -14.04 -19.25 22.80
CA THR A 150 -13.54 -17.92 22.46
C THR A 150 -12.13 -17.71 23.00
N LEU A 151 -11.85 -18.21 24.22
CA LEU A 151 -10.51 -18.21 24.80
C LEU A 151 -9.50 -18.97 23.92
N GLY A 152 -9.81 -20.20 23.51
CA GLY A 152 -8.93 -21.00 22.66
C GLY A 152 -8.66 -20.34 21.31
N PHE A 153 -9.72 -19.84 20.65
CA PHE A 153 -9.62 -19.19 19.35
C PHE A 153 -8.81 -17.89 19.41
N SER A 154 -9.10 -17.02 20.38
CA SER A 154 -8.38 -15.75 20.57
C SER A 154 -6.93 -15.95 20.99
N SER A 155 -6.63 -16.93 21.84
CA SER A 155 -5.26 -17.28 22.22
C SER A 155 -4.47 -17.82 21.02
N PHE A 156 -5.09 -18.67 20.20
CA PHE A 156 -4.49 -19.17 18.97
C PHE A 156 -4.20 -18.04 17.97
N ASN A 157 -5.14 -17.10 17.78
CA ASN A 157 -4.94 -15.91 16.96
C ASN A 157 -3.80 -15.05 17.48
N ALA A 158 -3.78 -14.77 18.79
CA ALA A 158 -2.70 -14.01 19.41
C ALA A 158 -1.34 -14.67 19.17
N PHE A 159 -1.25 -15.99 19.32
CA PHE A 159 -0.02 -16.75 19.06
C PHE A 159 0.42 -16.67 17.59
N CYS A 160 -0.46 -16.99 16.65
CA CYS A 160 -0.15 -16.98 15.22
C CYS A 160 0.19 -15.58 14.71
N ALA A 161 -0.56 -14.55 15.13
CA ALA A 161 -0.30 -13.16 14.77
C ALA A 161 1.04 -12.69 15.35
N THR A 162 1.34 -13.02 16.60
CA THR A 162 2.64 -12.67 17.22
C THR A 162 3.80 -13.35 16.50
N TRP A 163 3.67 -14.65 16.17
CA TRP A 163 4.67 -15.36 15.37
C TRP A 163 4.89 -14.65 14.03
N ALA A 164 3.82 -14.40 13.28
CA ALA A 164 3.92 -13.75 11.98
C ALA A 164 4.49 -12.33 12.08
N PHE A 165 4.20 -11.59 13.15
CA PHE A 165 4.71 -10.24 13.35
C PHE A 165 6.22 -10.25 13.57
N MET A 166 6.69 -11.15 14.43
CA MET A 166 8.12 -11.35 14.66
C MET A 166 8.85 -11.85 13.41
N GLY A 167 8.24 -12.74 12.64
CA GLY A 167 8.85 -13.34 11.45
C GLY A 167 8.90 -12.44 10.22
N ASN A 168 7.92 -11.54 10.03
CA ASN A 168 7.79 -10.74 8.80
C ASN A 168 8.16 -9.27 8.99
N ILE A 169 7.81 -8.66 10.13
CA ILE A 169 8.08 -7.24 10.40
C ILE A 169 9.32 -7.12 11.30
N GLY A 170 9.31 -7.84 12.41
CA GLY A 170 10.36 -7.80 13.43
C GLY A 170 10.24 -6.58 14.36
N ILE A 171 10.58 -6.77 15.63
CA ILE A 171 10.35 -5.76 16.68
C ILE A 171 11.18 -4.49 16.45
N ARG A 172 12.46 -4.64 16.10
CA ARG A 172 13.37 -3.50 15.89
C ARG A 172 12.92 -2.62 14.73
N ASN A 173 12.57 -3.25 13.60
CA ASN A 173 12.11 -2.51 12.43
C ASN A 173 10.77 -1.84 12.71
N ALA A 174 9.85 -2.53 13.40
CA ALA A 174 8.57 -1.95 13.78
C ALA A 174 8.73 -0.69 14.64
N ILE A 175 9.63 -0.68 15.63
CA ILE A 175 9.88 0.51 16.46
C ILE A 175 10.40 1.66 15.60
N VAL A 176 11.35 1.39 14.70
CA VAL A 176 11.90 2.42 13.82
C VAL A 176 10.85 2.95 12.85
N ASP A 177 10.03 2.08 12.25
CA ASP A 177 8.95 2.49 11.34
C ASP A 177 7.85 3.28 12.07
N ILE A 178 7.51 2.91 13.31
CA ILE A 178 6.58 3.68 14.14
C ILE A 178 7.17 5.05 14.45
N TRP A 179 8.45 5.11 14.83
CA TRP A 179 9.12 6.38 15.09
C TRP A 179 9.09 7.28 13.85
N ILE A 180 9.59 6.78 12.72
CA ILE A 180 9.59 7.50 11.44
C ILE A 180 8.17 7.98 11.12
N GLY A 181 7.18 7.10 11.15
CA GLY A 181 5.79 7.45 10.82
C GLY A 181 5.13 8.46 11.76
N LEU A 182 5.58 8.56 13.01
CA LEU A 182 5.10 9.59 13.96
C LEU A 182 5.79 10.94 13.74
N THR A 183 7.05 10.91 13.32
CA THR A 183 7.85 12.12 13.08
C THR A 183 7.78 12.62 11.63
N ASP A 184 7.26 11.82 10.70
CA ASP A 184 7.22 12.11 9.24
C ASP A 184 6.61 13.48 8.94
N TRP A 185 5.49 13.79 9.60
CA TRP A 185 4.80 15.08 9.48
C TRP A 185 5.65 16.30 9.88
N MET A 186 6.71 16.11 10.66
CA MET A 186 7.61 17.19 11.08
C MET A 186 8.61 17.56 9.99
N TRP A 187 8.86 16.69 9.02
CA TRP A 187 9.77 16.96 7.91
C TRP A 187 8.99 17.43 6.69
N VAL A 188 9.54 18.45 6.03
CA VAL A 188 9.07 18.91 4.73
C VAL A 188 10.02 18.35 3.69
N ASP A 189 9.49 17.67 2.69
CA ASP A 189 10.27 17.26 1.54
C ASP A 189 10.82 18.52 0.86
N ILE A 190 12.14 18.66 0.87
CA ILE A 190 12.80 19.67 0.05
C ILE A 190 12.84 19.05 -1.33
N ASP A 191 12.12 19.65 -2.27
CA ASP A 191 12.29 19.34 -3.69
C ASP A 191 13.77 19.58 -4.02
N HIS A 192 14.53 18.50 -4.11
CA HIS A 192 15.82 18.55 -4.77
C HIS A 192 15.48 18.76 -6.24
N GLU A 193 15.74 19.96 -6.76
CA GLU A 193 15.77 20.22 -8.20
C GLU A 193 16.44 19.02 -8.85
N ASP A 194 15.65 18.27 -9.61
CA ASP A 194 16.08 17.02 -10.19
C ASP A 194 17.39 17.30 -10.92
N ALA A 195 18.44 16.54 -10.60
CA ALA A 195 19.68 16.61 -11.38
C ALA A 195 19.42 16.37 -12.88
N ASP A 196 18.25 15.82 -13.23
CA ASP A 196 17.73 15.71 -14.59
C ASP A 196 17.30 17.05 -15.21
N GLU A 197 16.82 18.07 -14.47
CA GLU A 197 16.59 19.43 -15.00
C GLU A 197 17.91 20.16 -15.23
N VAL A 198 18.88 19.99 -14.33
CA VAL A 198 20.24 20.53 -14.53
C VAL A 198 20.91 19.82 -15.71
N HIS A 199 20.72 18.50 -15.88
CA HIS A 199 21.20 17.76 -17.05
C HIS A 199 20.40 18.04 -18.33
N ALA A 200 19.11 18.39 -18.25
CA ALA A 200 18.32 18.89 -19.38
C ALA A 200 18.82 20.25 -19.85
N ALA A 201 19.16 21.14 -18.93
CA ALA A 201 19.79 22.42 -19.21
C ALA A 201 21.25 22.28 -19.73
N THR A 202 21.89 21.14 -19.44
CA THR A 202 23.27 20.83 -19.87
C THR A 202 23.33 19.84 -21.04
N THR A 203 22.19 19.30 -21.50
CA THR A 203 22.19 18.40 -22.66
C THR A 203 22.29 19.27 -23.90
N PRO A 204 23.34 19.10 -24.72
CA PRO A 204 23.46 19.87 -25.94
C PRO A 204 22.25 19.58 -26.83
N ASP A 205 21.64 20.63 -27.40
CA ASP A 205 20.56 20.45 -28.37
C ASP A 205 21.11 19.72 -29.60
N TRP A 206 20.90 18.40 -29.61
CA TRP A 206 21.39 17.51 -30.65
C TRP A 206 20.82 17.89 -32.02
N ARG A 207 19.65 18.53 -32.06
CA ARG A 207 19.02 18.98 -33.29
C ARG A 207 19.79 20.17 -33.87
N ALA A 208 20.13 21.15 -33.04
CA ALA A 208 20.98 22.28 -33.43
C ALA A 208 22.37 21.81 -33.88
N ILE A 209 22.99 20.88 -33.13
CA ILE A 209 24.33 20.33 -33.45
C ILE A 209 24.36 19.61 -34.80
N LEU A 210 23.31 18.87 -35.16
CA LEU A 210 23.23 18.16 -36.43
C LEU A 210 22.92 19.08 -37.62
N HIS A 211 22.20 20.18 -37.41
CA HIS A 211 21.84 21.12 -38.47
C HIS A 211 22.90 22.19 -38.74
N GLU A 212 23.52 22.72 -37.68
CA GLU A 212 24.46 23.83 -37.78
C GLU A 212 25.92 23.36 -37.84
N GLY A 213 26.17 22.10 -37.44
CA GLY A 213 27.50 21.50 -37.42
C GLY A 213 28.32 22.02 -36.24
N HIS A 214 28.61 21.16 -35.27
CA HIS A 214 29.52 21.54 -34.19
C HIS A 214 30.97 21.48 -34.70
N PRO A 215 31.80 22.52 -34.51
CA PRO A 215 33.22 22.45 -34.81
C PRO A 215 33.88 21.34 -34.00
N ALA A 216 34.80 20.60 -34.64
CA ALA A 216 35.54 19.52 -33.99
C ALA A 216 36.26 20.03 -32.72
N PRO A 217 36.36 19.21 -31.65
CA PRO A 217 37.06 19.62 -30.43
C PRO A 217 38.49 20.08 -30.74
N GLY A 218 38.78 21.38 -30.54
CA GLY A 218 40.08 21.99 -30.80
C GLY A 218 40.17 22.95 -32.00
N ALA A 219 39.09 23.19 -32.74
CA ALA A 219 39.08 24.21 -33.79
C ALA A 219 38.98 25.63 -33.20
N PRO A 220 39.86 26.58 -33.61
CA PRO A 220 39.79 27.96 -33.15
C PRO A 220 38.69 28.70 -33.90
N GLY A 221 37.52 28.88 -33.29
CA GLY A 221 36.47 29.70 -33.88
C GLY A 221 35.13 29.64 -33.16
N VAL A 222 34.71 30.82 -32.69
CA VAL A 222 33.38 31.21 -32.18
C VAL A 222 33.04 30.70 -30.77
N GLY A 223 33.48 31.49 -29.78
CA GLY A 223 32.86 31.47 -28.46
C GLY A 223 31.38 31.83 -28.59
N SER A 224 30.53 31.01 -27.98
CA SER A 224 29.11 31.30 -27.87
C SER A 224 28.93 32.61 -27.11
N VAL A 225 28.57 33.67 -27.82
CA VAL A 225 28.01 34.86 -27.21
C VAL A 225 26.67 34.45 -26.62
N ARG A 226 26.66 34.16 -25.32
CA ARG A 226 25.42 34.11 -24.54
C ARG A 226 24.95 35.55 -24.40
N GLU A 227 23.87 35.94 -25.07
CA GLU A 227 23.10 37.09 -24.62
C GLU A 227 22.52 36.78 -23.23
N PRO A 228 22.66 37.68 -22.25
CA PRO A 228 22.03 37.48 -20.96
C PRO A 228 20.52 37.62 -21.12
N VAL A 229 19.79 36.52 -20.89
CA VAL A 229 18.34 36.54 -20.70
C VAL A 229 18.07 37.39 -19.46
N VAL A 230 17.54 38.60 -19.66
CA VAL A 230 17.01 39.44 -18.61
C VAL A 230 15.76 38.75 -18.08
N THR A 231 15.87 38.08 -16.93
CA THR A 231 14.72 37.63 -16.15
C THR A 231 14.10 38.85 -15.48
N GLU A 232 13.01 39.36 -16.03
CA GLU A 232 12.12 40.27 -15.31
C GLU A 232 11.56 39.52 -14.09
N ILE A 233 12.00 39.93 -12.90
CA ILE A 233 11.43 39.49 -11.62
C ILE A 233 10.10 40.23 -11.46
N PRO A 234 8.93 39.57 -11.43
CA PRO A 234 7.70 40.26 -11.08
C PRO A 234 7.71 40.55 -9.59
N VAL A 235 8.06 41.79 -9.22
CA VAL A 235 7.86 42.31 -7.87
C VAL A 235 6.37 42.52 -7.68
N HIS A 236 5.72 41.62 -6.95
CA HIS A 236 4.33 41.80 -6.53
C HIS A 236 4.28 42.88 -5.44
N ILE A 237 4.14 44.14 -5.85
CA ILE A 237 3.84 45.25 -4.92
C ILE A 237 2.34 45.22 -4.66
N ALA A 238 1.96 44.85 -3.43
CA ALA A 238 0.61 45.00 -2.92
C ALA A 238 0.33 46.48 -2.65
N HIS A 239 -0.58 47.10 -3.39
CA HIS A 239 -1.25 48.34 -2.98
C HIS A 239 -2.63 48.51 -3.66
N ASP A 240 -3.62 48.81 -2.81
CA ASP A 240 -4.92 49.45 -3.04
C ASP A 240 -6.03 48.75 -3.85
N GLU A 241 -6.93 48.09 -3.11
CA GLU A 241 -8.37 48.14 -3.39
C GLU A 241 -9.07 48.90 -2.25
N LEU A 242 -9.04 50.23 -2.33
CA LEU A 242 -10.06 51.09 -1.73
C LEU A 242 -10.59 52.00 -2.85
N THR A 243 -11.92 52.07 -2.92
CA THR A 243 -12.76 52.92 -3.78
C THR A 243 -13.11 52.39 -5.18
N ARG A 244 -14.27 51.72 -5.28
CA ARG A 244 -15.38 52.19 -6.13
C ARG A 244 -16.68 51.40 -5.90
N THR A 245 -17.66 52.10 -5.31
CA THR A 245 -19.10 52.19 -5.68
C THR A 245 -19.91 50.90 -5.77
N GLU A 246 -20.91 50.66 -4.90
CA GLU A 246 -22.24 51.30 -4.90
C GLU A 246 -22.95 51.37 -6.27
N ALA A 247 -24.21 50.94 -6.26
CA ALA A 247 -25.22 50.92 -7.34
C ALA A 247 -24.96 49.82 -8.40
N VAL A 248 -25.90 48.91 -8.68
CA VAL A 248 -27.27 49.18 -9.14
C VAL A 248 -28.19 47.98 -8.83
N ALA A 249 -29.35 48.33 -8.23
CA ALA A 249 -30.66 47.66 -8.20
C ALA A 249 -30.81 46.24 -7.60
#